data_AF-A0A914Y635-F1
#
_entry.id   AF-A0A914Y635-F1
#
_cell.length_a   1.000
_cell.length_b   1.000
_cell.length_c   1.000
_cell.angle_alpha   90.00
_cell.angle_beta   90.00
_cell.angle_gamma   90.00
#
_symmetry.space_group_name_H-M   'P 1'
#
loop_
_entity.id
_entity.type
_entity.pdbx_description
1 polymer ?
#
loop_
_entity_poly.entity_id
_entity_poly.type
_entity_poly.pdbx_seq_one_letter_code
_entity_poly.pdbx_strand_id
1 'polypeptide(L)'
;MFVNLILTSFVIFASIYFILISLFHRNILHPFKEERFGIHNIAKQGNNITERIDPPKYGDINSIFSIFILWIFALIFGKLVAFLYLPPLLGQLIAGILFSNISFFHQFLLIDKEWEAFLRQTAFIWILIRASFGLKHHILKKNLFTCASLGFVTTLIEVITIAVVSGLLFGLPAYIGLAFGFVLASTSPAVTVPVMIKLQNEDRGTSKGIPTVILASATLDNLFCITCFYILMATFNAKIDDSLVLIIVKIIVEIILATFIGGIFGVILWLIPSKNIAFYHFSRFIIAVLLSLGFYFITYSHDLLIAGPLIVCIICAIASFQWKRDNHHGTAKEEHALHISWIIFFQPLLFAFIGVFFDFSVFTWKLLFDALTILGIGLLF
;
A
#
# COMPACT_ATOMS: atom_id res chain seq x y z
N MET A 1 27.92 22.38 -1.83
CA MET A 1 26.94 22.37 -0.70
C MET A 1 25.65 23.10 -1.07
N PHE A 2 25.72 24.37 -1.47
CA PHE A 2 24.54 25.18 -1.81
C PHE A 2 23.63 24.58 -2.91
N VAL A 3 24.21 24.11 -4.02
CA VAL A 3 23.45 23.48 -5.13
C VAL A 3 22.72 22.21 -4.68
N ASN A 4 23.35 21.36 -3.86
CA ASN A 4 22.73 20.13 -3.36
C ASN A 4 21.59 20.43 -2.38
N LEU A 5 21.75 21.46 -1.55
CA LEU A 5 20.68 21.92 -0.65
C LEU A 5 19.47 22.43 -1.44
N ILE A 6 19.69 23.28 -2.46
CA ILE A 6 18.63 23.76 -3.35
C ILE A 6 17.92 22.59 -4.03
N LEU A 7 18.68 21.62 -4.56
CA LEU A 7 18.12 20.46 -5.25
C LEU A 7 17.33 19.55 -4.30
N THR A 8 17.82 19.34 -3.07
CA THR A 8 17.10 18.62 -2.01
C THR A 8 15.76 19.30 -1.71
N SER A 9 15.80 20.62 -1.49
CA SER A 9 14.61 21.41 -1.22
C SER A 9 13.63 21.36 -2.39
N PHE A 10 14.11 21.50 -3.63
CA PHE A 10 13.28 21.41 -4.83
C PHE A 10 12.55 20.06 -4.93
N VAL A 11 13.25 18.93 -4.72
CA VAL A 11 12.64 17.60 -4.75
C VAL A 11 11.57 17.46 -3.66
N ILE A 12 11.82 17.97 -2.46
CA ILE A 12 10.85 17.98 -1.36
C ILE A 12 9.60 18.81 -1.74
N PHE A 13 9.79 20.03 -2.24
CA PHE A 13 8.69 20.91 -2.63
C PHE A 13 7.87 20.33 -3.79
N ALA A 14 8.52 19.80 -4.82
CA ALA A 14 7.85 19.15 -5.95
C ALA A 14 7.02 17.95 -5.46
N SER A 15 7.58 17.12 -4.58
CA SER A 15 6.87 15.97 -4.01
C SER A 15 5.61 16.38 -3.23
N ILE A 16 5.72 17.42 -2.38
CA ILE A 16 4.57 17.97 -1.64
C ILE A 16 3.51 18.51 -2.61
N TYR A 17 3.94 19.23 -3.64
CA TYR A 17 3.03 19.78 -4.66
C TYR A 17 2.23 18.68 -5.36
N PHE A 18 2.88 17.58 -5.75
CA PHE A 18 2.21 16.44 -6.37
C PHE A 18 1.24 15.73 -5.42
N ILE A 19 1.60 15.58 -4.14
CA ILE A 19 0.70 15.03 -3.11
C ILE A 19 -0.56 15.90 -3.01
N LEU A 20 -0.40 17.23 -2.94
CA LEU A 20 -1.53 18.16 -2.83
C LEU A 20 -2.42 18.12 -4.08
N ILE A 21 -1.84 18.12 -5.27
CA ILE A 21 -2.60 18.04 -6.53
C ILE A 21 -3.41 16.74 -6.59
N SER A 22 -2.79 15.61 -6.26
CA SER A 22 -3.46 14.32 -6.28
C SER A 22 -4.55 14.24 -5.22
N LEU A 23 -4.31 14.77 -4.01
CA LEU A 23 -5.29 14.78 -2.94
C LEU A 23 -6.55 15.56 -3.35
N PHE A 24 -6.38 16.73 -3.97
CA PHE A 24 -7.49 17.59 -4.38
C PHE A 24 -7.97 17.33 -5.82
N HIS A 25 -7.49 16.27 -6.48
CA HIS A 25 -7.84 15.91 -7.86
C HIS A 25 -7.71 17.09 -8.84
N ARG A 26 -6.65 17.90 -8.68
CA ARG A 26 -6.42 19.12 -9.49
C ARG A 26 -5.54 18.85 -10.70
N ASN A 27 -5.52 19.77 -11.66
CA ASN A 27 -4.62 19.69 -12.82
C ASN A 27 -3.19 20.10 -12.40
N ILE A 28 -2.18 19.34 -12.86
CA ILE A 28 -0.76 19.56 -12.57
C ILE A 28 -0.27 20.92 -13.05
N LEU A 29 -0.74 21.41 -14.21
CA LEU A 29 -0.27 22.68 -14.79
C LEU A 29 -1.07 23.89 -14.28
N HIS A 30 -2.32 23.68 -13.88
CA HIS A 30 -3.25 24.74 -13.46
C HIS A 30 -4.01 24.35 -12.19
N PRO A 31 -3.33 24.30 -11.02
CA PRO A 31 -3.91 23.78 -9.78
C PRO A 31 -5.09 24.62 -9.26
N PHE A 32 -5.16 25.90 -9.64
CA PHE A 32 -6.21 26.84 -9.22
C PHE A 32 -7.38 26.96 -10.21
N LYS A 33 -7.31 26.34 -11.39
CA LYS A 33 -8.45 26.31 -12.32
C LYS A 33 -9.35 25.13 -11.95
N GLU A 34 -10.62 25.39 -11.68
CA GLU A 34 -11.67 24.36 -11.53
C GLU A 34 -12.02 23.77 -12.89
N GLU A 35 -11.14 22.96 -13.46
CA GLU A 35 -11.52 22.06 -14.53
C GLU A 35 -11.85 20.71 -13.89
N ARG A 36 -13.15 20.48 -13.62
CA ARG A 36 -13.66 19.16 -13.25
C ARG A 36 -13.30 18.19 -14.37
N PHE A 37 -12.38 17.28 -14.10
CA PHE A 37 -12.01 16.20 -15.00
C PHE A 37 -13.27 15.36 -15.30
N GLY A 38 -13.80 15.48 -16.53
CA GLY A 38 -14.50 14.36 -17.19
C GLY A 38 -15.95 14.00 -16.83
N ILE A 39 -16.84 14.90 -16.39
CA ILE A 39 -18.31 14.61 -16.34
C ILE A 39 -19.13 15.43 -17.37
N HIS A 40 -18.50 16.26 -18.21
CA HIS A 40 -19.29 17.15 -19.08
C HIS A 40 -19.84 16.51 -20.38
N ASN A 41 -19.51 15.26 -20.70
CA ASN A 41 -20.01 14.60 -21.93
C ASN A 41 -21.11 13.54 -21.73
N ILE A 42 -21.59 13.31 -20.51
CA ILE A 42 -22.73 12.42 -20.24
C ILE A 42 -24.00 13.23 -19.89
N ALA A 43 -23.87 14.48 -19.43
CA ALA A 43 -24.98 15.27 -18.91
C ALA A 43 -25.81 16.04 -19.98
N LYS A 44 -25.77 15.66 -21.26
CA LYS A 44 -26.62 16.26 -22.32
C LYS A 44 -27.67 15.31 -22.92
N GLN A 45 -27.91 14.16 -22.30
CA GLN A 45 -29.08 13.33 -22.59
C GLN A 45 -29.68 12.80 -21.29
N GLY A 46 -30.75 13.44 -20.83
CA GLY A 46 -31.54 12.99 -19.68
C GLY A 46 -31.86 14.11 -18.70
N ASN A 47 -32.81 14.96 -19.08
CA ASN A 47 -33.46 15.89 -18.15
C ASN A 47 -34.32 15.11 -17.12
N ASN A 48 -34.41 15.69 -15.92
CA ASN A 48 -35.34 15.41 -14.82
C ASN A 48 -34.91 14.34 -13.80
N ILE A 49 -34.21 14.77 -12.75
CA ILE A 49 -34.63 14.70 -11.33
C ILE A 49 -33.76 15.71 -10.57
N THR A 50 -34.41 16.70 -9.98
CA THR A 50 -33.80 17.64 -9.04
C THR A 50 -33.61 16.96 -7.69
N GLU A 51 -32.46 16.34 -7.46
CA GLU A 51 -31.91 16.21 -6.11
C GLU A 51 -30.87 17.32 -5.93
N ARG A 52 -31.21 18.30 -5.09
CA ARG A 52 -30.25 19.26 -4.56
C ARG A 52 -29.25 18.47 -3.71
N ILE A 53 -28.07 18.23 -4.26
CA ILE A 53 -26.89 17.88 -3.46
C ILE A 53 -26.42 19.21 -2.85
N ASP A 54 -26.67 19.37 -1.55
CA ASP A 54 -26.14 20.46 -0.73
C ASP A 54 -24.58 20.47 -0.76
N PRO A 55 -23.92 21.62 -0.57
CA PRO A 55 -22.49 21.78 -0.87
C PRO A 55 -21.59 21.08 0.17
N PRO A 56 -20.41 20.53 -0.22
CA PRO A 56 -19.50 19.92 0.75
C PRO A 56 -18.68 21.04 1.41
N LYS A 57 -18.97 21.36 2.68
CA LYS A 57 -18.09 22.23 3.49
C LYS A 57 -18.17 22.04 5.02
N TYR A 58 -18.96 21.08 5.51
CA TYR A 58 -19.07 20.75 6.95
C TYR A 58 -18.72 19.29 7.29
N GLY A 59 -18.46 18.43 6.30
CA GLY A 59 -18.11 17.00 6.51
C GLY A 59 -16.64 16.75 6.91
N ASP A 60 -15.72 17.62 6.51
CA ASP A 60 -14.27 17.38 6.65
C ASP A 60 -13.78 17.44 8.10
N ILE A 61 -14.28 18.39 8.90
CA ILE A 61 -13.85 18.57 10.30
C ILE A 61 -14.31 17.38 11.15
N ASN A 62 -15.54 16.92 10.93
CA ASN A 62 -16.10 15.76 11.64
C ASN A 62 -15.38 14.48 11.24
N SER A 63 -14.95 14.34 9.99
CA SER A 63 -14.15 13.20 9.52
C SER A 63 -12.79 13.14 10.21
N ILE A 64 -12.06 14.26 10.29
CA ILE A 64 -10.75 14.31 10.94
C ILE A 64 -10.84 13.95 12.43
N PHE A 65 -11.85 14.48 13.14
CA PHE A 65 -12.06 14.14 14.54
C PHE A 65 -12.44 12.67 14.73
N SER A 66 -13.22 12.11 13.78
CA SER A 66 -13.58 10.70 13.79
C SER A 66 -12.39 9.78 13.61
N ILE A 67 -11.51 10.10 12.67
CA ILE A 67 -10.26 9.39 12.42
C ILE A 67 -9.35 9.46 13.65
N PHE A 68 -9.28 10.62 14.31
CA PHE A 68 -8.49 10.78 15.53
C PHE A 68 -8.99 9.90 16.69
N ILE A 69 -10.31 9.85 16.90
CA ILE A 69 -10.92 8.96 17.90
C ILE A 69 -10.63 7.49 17.55
N LEU A 70 -10.85 7.11 16.29
CA LEU A 70 -10.60 5.75 15.82
C LEU A 70 -9.13 5.35 16.06
N TRP A 71 -8.19 6.25 15.77
CA TRP A 71 -6.76 6.03 15.97
C TRP A 71 -6.41 5.79 17.45
N ILE A 72 -6.92 6.62 18.37
CA ILE A 72 -6.71 6.42 19.81
C ILE A 72 -7.29 5.08 20.26
N PHE A 73 -8.50 4.75 19.83
CA PHE A 73 -9.16 3.51 20.20
C PHE A 73 -8.37 2.29 19.69
N ALA A 74 -7.88 2.34 18.45
CA ALA A 74 -7.03 1.33 17.86
C ALA A 74 -5.71 1.15 18.63
N LEU A 75 -5.10 2.23 19.11
CA LEU A 75 -3.90 2.16 19.95
C LEU A 75 -4.18 1.48 21.30
N ILE A 76 -5.28 1.85 21.97
CA ILE A 76 -5.70 1.27 23.26
C ILE A 76 -5.96 -0.23 23.09
N PHE A 77 -6.80 -0.62 22.14
CA PHE A 77 -7.11 -2.03 21.90
C PHE A 77 -5.88 -2.82 21.45
N GLY A 78 -5.02 -2.23 20.61
CA GLY A 78 -3.76 -2.85 20.24
C GLY A 78 -2.88 -3.13 21.45
N LYS A 79 -2.84 -2.23 22.44
CA LYS A 79 -2.08 -2.44 23.68
C LYS A 79 -2.75 -3.45 24.61
N LEU A 80 -4.09 -3.46 24.70
CA LEU A 80 -4.85 -4.43 25.48
C LEU A 80 -4.64 -5.86 24.95
N VAL A 81 -4.73 -6.05 23.65
CA VAL A 81 -4.48 -7.37 23.02
C VAL A 81 -3.00 -7.78 23.15
N ALA A 82 -2.07 -6.83 23.08
CA ALA A 82 -0.66 -7.10 23.35
C ALA A 82 -0.40 -7.58 24.79
N PHE A 83 -1.19 -7.11 25.76
CA PHE A 83 -1.12 -7.59 27.15
C PHE A 83 -1.53 -9.07 27.27
N LEU A 84 -2.34 -9.57 26.34
CA LEU A 84 -2.74 -10.97 26.24
C LEU A 84 -1.74 -11.83 25.42
N TYR A 85 -0.53 -11.33 25.16
CA TYR A 85 0.50 -11.98 24.32
C TYR A 85 0.09 -12.20 22.85
N LEU A 86 -0.94 -11.51 22.38
CA LEU A 86 -1.40 -11.56 20.99
C LEU A 86 -0.83 -10.38 20.18
N PRO A 87 -0.73 -10.50 18.83
CA PRO A 87 -0.27 -9.41 17.98
C PRO A 87 -1.13 -8.13 18.13
N PRO A 88 -0.54 -6.94 18.32
CA PRO A 88 -1.30 -5.69 18.51
C PRO A 88 -2.26 -5.35 17.36
N LEU A 89 -1.91 -5.77 16.13
CA LEU A 89 -2.74 -5.60 14.93
C LEU A 89 -4.14 -6.23 15.07
N LEU A 90 -4.28 -7.31 15.83
CA LEU A 90 -5.58 -7.93 16.11
C LEU A 90 -6.46 -7.00 16.95
N GLY A 91 -5.91 -6.33 17.96
CA GLY A 91 -6.64 -5.34 18.75
C GLY A 91 -7.05 -4.13 17.92
N GLN A 92 -6.16 -3.66 17.04
CA GLN A 92 -6.44 -2.55 16.12
C GLN A 92 -7.58 -2.90 15.15
N LEU A 93 -7.61 -4.14 14.65
CA LEU A 93 -8.71 -4.66 13.83
C LEU A 93 -10.03 -4.70 14.61
N ILE A 94 -10.02 -5.27 15.83
CA ILE A 94 -11.20 -5.35 16.70
C ILE A 94 -11.76 -3.96 16.99
N ALA A 95 -10.90 -2.97 17.24
CA ALA A 95 -11.33 -1.59 17.43
C ALA A 95 -12.15 -1.07 16.23
N GLY A 96 -11.71 -1.33 15.00
CA GLY A 96 -12.45 -0.98 13.79
C GLY A 96 -13.79 -1.72 13.66
N ILE A 97 -13.80 -3.02 13.95
CA ILE A 97 -15.04 -3.83 13.91
C ILE A 97 -16.06 -3.28 14.91
N LEU A 98 -15.65 -3.00 16.15
CA LEU A 98 -16.52 -2.41 17.17
C LEU A 98 -17.02 -1.02 16.75
N PHE A 99 -16.14 -0.23 16.11
CA PHE A 99 -16.48 1.10 15.62
C PHE A 99 -17.59 1.07 14.56
N SER A 100 -17.61 0.06 13.68
CA SER A 100 -18.63 -0.05 12.63
C SER A 100 -19.92 -0.78 13.06
N ASN A 101 -19.95 -1.47 14.20
CA ASN A 101 -21.10 -2.31 14.57
C ASN A 101 -21.86 -1.82 15.81
N ILE A 102 -21.29 -0.89 16.58
CA ILE A 102 -21.95 -0.32 17.76
C ILE A 102 -22.74 0.92 17.35
N SER A 103 -24.05 0.90 17.55
CA SER A 103 -24.98 1.97 17.17
C SER A 103 -24.63 3.36 17.74
N PHE A 104 -23.92 3.40 18.87
CA PHE A 104 -23.40 4.64 19.44
C PHE A 104 -22.45 5.37 18.49
N PHE A 105 -21.53 4.67 17.83
CA PHE A 105 -20.52 5.31 16.97
C PHE A 105 -21.09 5.80 15.63
N HIS A 106 -22.13 5.14 15.10
CA HIS A 106 -22.82 5.56 13.87
C HIS A 106 -23.43 6.97 13.94
N GLN A 107 -23.84 7.43 15.13
CA GLN A 107 -24.44 8.77 15.30
C GLN A 107 -23.40 9.90 15.38
N PHE A 108 -22.15 9.59 15.73
CA PHE A 108 -21.14 10.61 16.02
C PHE A 108 -20.01 10.68 14.98
N LEU A 109 -19.80 9.63 14.17
CA LEU A 109 -18.54 9.45 13.45
C LEU A 109 -18.80 9.10 11.98
N LEU A 110 -18.59 10.10 11.11
CA LEU A 110 -18.65 9.98 9.66
C LEU A 110 -17.22 10.07 9.14
N ILE A 111 -16.65 8.94 8.75
CA ILE A 111 -15.34 8.92 8.08
C ILE A 111 -15.61 9.15 6.60
N ASP A 112 -15.11 10.27 6.08
CA ASP A 112 -15.13 10.55 4.66
C ASP A 112 -14.26 9.53 3.90
N LYS A 113 -14.79 9.03 2.78
CA LYS A 113 -14.16 7.96 1.99
C LYS A 113 -12.84 8.41 1.37
N GLU A 114 -12.67 9.70 1.05
CA GLU A 114 -11.44 10.22 0.45
C GLU A 114 -10.32 10.24 1.49
N TRP A 115 -10.60 10.73 2.71
CA TRP A 115 -9.64 10.71 3.81
C TRP A 115 -9.22 9.29 4.19
N GLU A 116 -10.19 8.38 4.25
CA GLU A 116 -9.95 6.97 4.51
C GLU A 116 -9.02 6.35 3.45
N ALA A 117 -9.34 6.53 2.17
CA ALA A 117 -8.55 6.02 1.06
C ALA A 117 -7.13 6.59 1.06
N PHE A 118 -6.98 7.91 1.27
CA PHE A 118 -5.69 8.58 1.36
C PHE A 118 -4.82 8.01 2.48
N LEU A 119 -5.38 7.79 3.68
CA LEU A 119 -4.64 7.25 4.81
C LEU A 119 -4.24 5.79 4.62
N ARG A 120 -5.12 4.95 4.06
CA ARG A 120 -4.79 3.56 3.74
C ARG A 120 -3.66 3.48 2.70
N GLN A 121 -3.72 4.31 1.66
CA GLN A 121 -2.68 4.37 0.63
C GLN A 121 -1.35 4.88 1.19
N THR A 122 -1.39 5.91 2.04
CA THR A 122 -0.20 6.42 2.72
C THR A 122 0.44 5.35 3.61
N ALA A 123 -0.36 4.60 4.37
CA ALA A 123 0.12 3.47 5.18
C ALA A 123 0.73 2.38 4.30
N PHE A 124 0.08 2.01 3.19
CA PHE A 124 0.60 1.05 2.23
C PHE A 124 1.98 1.46 1.67
N ILE A 125 2.15 2.72 1.27
CA ILE A 125 3.44 3.24 0.81
C ILE A 125 4.48 3.17 1.94
N TRP A 126 4.08 3.50 3.16
CA TRP A 126 4.99 3.46 4.32
C TRP A 126 5.56 2.06 4.56
N ILE A 127 4.73 1.02 4.43
CA ILE A 127 5.21 -0.36 4.61
C ILE A 127 6.08 -0.82 3.45
N LEU A 128 5.82 -0.38 2.21
CA LEU A 128 6.68 -0.66 1.06
C LEU A 128 8.07 -0.03 1.21
N ILE A 129 8.13 1.22 1.69
CA ILE A 129 9.42 1.88 2.00
C ILE A 129 10.16 1.05 3.05
N ARG A 130 9.49 0.65 4.14
CA ARG A 130 10.10 -0.20 5.18
C ARG A 130 10.61 -1.53 4.64
N ALA A 131 9.82 -2.21 3.81
CA ALA A 131 10.20 -3.48 3.20
C ALA A 131 11.48 -3.33 2.37
N SER A 132 11.53 -2.26 1.56
CA SER A 132 12.65 -1.96 0.66
C SER A 132 13.93 -1.63 1.43
N PHE A 133 13.82 -0.83 2.50
CA PHE A 133 14.96 -0.56 3.39
C PHE A 133 15.42 -1.84 4.13
N GLY A 134 14.56 -2.82 4.37
CA GLY A 134 14.93 -4.12 4.95
C GLY A 134 15.73 -5.06 4.03
N LEU A 135 15.89 -4.73 2.74
CA LEU A 135 16.57 -5.59 1.78
C LEU A 135 18.10 -5.53 1.87
N LYS A 136 18.77 -6.66 1.68
CA LYS A 136 20.24 -6.77 1.61
C LYS A 136 20.66 -7.19 0.20
N HIS A 137 21.33 -6.31 -0.54
CA HIS A 137 21.69 -6.50 -1.96
C HIS A 137 22.42 -7.84 -2.23
N HIS A 138 23.42 -8.18 -1.42
CA HIS A 138 24.23 -9.38 -1.62
C HIS A 138 23.41 -10.68 -1.44
N ILE A 139 22.49 -10.72 -0.46
CA ILE A 139 21.59 -11.86 -0.24
C ILE A 139 20.57 -11.96 -1.37
N LEU A 140 20.01 -10.82 -1.80
CA LEU A 140 19.05 -10.77 -2.89
C LEU A 140 19.65 -11.34 -4.17
N LYS A 141 20.83 -10.86 -4.58
CA LYS A 141 21.52 -11.32 -5.79
C LYS A 141 21.84 -12.83 -5.74
N LYS A 142 22.22 -13.34 -4.58
CA LYS A 142 22.55 -14.76 -4.39
C LYS A 142 21.32 -15.67 -4.48
N ASN A 143 20.14 -15.19 -4.07
CA ASN A 143 18.93 -16.02 -3.90
C ASN A 143 17.78 -15.58 -4.82
N LEU A 144 18.07 -14.93 -5.96
CA LEU A 144 17.04 -14.43 -6.87
C LEU A 144 16.05 -15.52 -7.31
N PHE A 145 16.55 -16.72 -7.61
CA PHE A 145 15.72 -17.84 -8.02
C PHE A 145 14.75 -18.27 -6.90
N THR A 146 15.23 -18.36 -5.66
CA THR A 146 14.39 -18.69 -4.50
C THR A 146 13.34 -17.62 -4.26
N CYS A 147 13.70 -16.33 -4.36
CA CYS A 147 12.74 -15.23 -4.24
C CYS A 147 11.67 -15.29 -5.33
N ALA A 148 12.05 -15.58 -6.58
CA ALA A 148 11.11 -15.68 -7.69
C ALA A 148 10.20 -16.92 -7.56
N SER A 149 10.75 -18.07 -7.17
CA SER A 149 9.96 -19.28 -6.95
C SER A 149 8.92 -19.10 -5.84
N LEU A 150 9.32 -18.49 -4.71
CA LEU A 150 8.42 -18.19 -3.59
C LEU A 150 7.45 -17.03 -3.88
N GLY A 151 7.75 -16.17 -4.86
CA GLY A 151 6.89 -15.04 -5.22
C GLY A 151 5.89 -15.34 -6.33
N PHE A 152 6.20 -16.31 -7.21
CA PHE A 152 5.36 -16.62 -8.37
C PHE A 152 4.77 -18.03 -8.29
N VAL A 153 5.60 -19.05 -8.06
CA VAL A 153 5.17 -20.45 -8.19
C VAL A 153 4.29 -20.86 -7.03
N THR A 154 4.70 -20.56 -5.79
CA THR A 154 3.89 -20.85 -4.60
C THR A 154 2.59 -20.07 -4.60
N THR A 155 2.65 -18.76 -4.90
CA THR A 155 1.46 -17.92 -5.04
C THR A 155 0.50 -18.47 -6.10
N LEU A 156 0.98 -18.92 -7.26
CA LEU A 156 0.12 -19.47 -8.29
C LEU A 156 -0.59 -20.75 -7.83
N ILE A 157 0.10 -21.63 -7.10
CA ILE A 157 -0.49 -22.84 -6.54
C ILE A 157 -1.57 -22.49 -5.51
N GLU A 158 -1.29 -21.52 -4.62
CA GLU A 158 -2.24 -21.03 -3.63
C GLU A 158 -3.48 -20.40 -4.30
N VAL A 159 -3.29 -19.55 -5.30
CA VAL A 159 -4.38 -18.92 -6.08
C VAL A 159 -5.27 -19.97 -6.74
N ILE A 160 -4.68 -20.97 -7.41
CA ILE A 160 -5.46 -22.04 -8.08
C ILE A 160 -6.24 -22.83 -7.04
N THR A 161 -5.62 -23.14 -5.90
CA THR A 161 -6.27 -23.87 -4.81
C THR A 161 -7.45 -23.08 -4.25
N ILE A 162 -7.26 -21.80 -3.92
CA ILE A 162 -8.33 -20.92 -3.43
C ILE A 162 -9.44 -20.77 -4.49
N ALA A 163 -9.10 -20.64 -5.76
CA ALA A 163 -10.07 -20.53 -6.85
C ALA A 163 -10.95 -21.80 -6.96
N VAL A 164 -10.34 -22.99 -6.91
CA VAL A 164 -11.08 -24.25 -6.95
C VAL A 164 -11.97 -24.42 -5.72
N VAL A 165 -11.43 -24.20 -4.52
CA VAL A 165 -12.18 -24.35 -3.27
C VAL A 165 -13.32 -23.34 -3.18
N SER A 166 -13.10 -22.09 -3.60
CA SER A 166 -14.14 -21.06 -3.65
C SER A 166 -15.26 -21.39 -4.64
N GLY A 167 -14.93 -21.98 -5.79
CA GLY A 167 -15.91 -22.50 -6.74
C GLY A 167 -16.76 -23.63 -6.13
N LEU A 168 -16.15 -24.53 -5.36
CA LEU A 168 -16.85 -25.65 -4.71
C LEU A 168 -17.73 -25.22 -3.53
N LEU A 169 -17.26 -24.29 -2.68
CA LEU A 169 -17.98 -23.88 -1.48
C LEU A 169 -19.04 -22.80 -1.75
N PHE A 170 -18.70 -21.81 -2.57
CA PHE A 170 -19.57 -20.66 -2.84
C PHE A 170 -20.30 -20.73 -4.19
N GLY A 171 -19.98 -21.72 -5.05
CA GLY A 171 -20.54 -21.79 -6.39
C GLY A 171 -20.08 -20.65 -7.29
N LEU A 172 -18.91 -20.04 -7.01
CA LEU A 172 -18.41 -18.91 -7.77
C LEU A 172 -17.96 -19.35 -9.17
N PRO A 173 -18.23 -18.55 -10.22
CA PRO A 173 -17.63 -18.73 -11.52
C PRO A 173 -16.09 -18.73 -11.42
N ALA A 174 -15.43 -19.53 -12.26
CA ALA A 174 -13.97 -19.70 -12.22
C ALA A 174 -13.19 -18.37 -12.27
N TYR A 175 -13.65 -17.39 -13.04
CA TYR A 175 -12.98 -16.09 -13.12
C TYR A 175 -13.11 -15.26 -11.84
N ILE A 176 -14.26 -15.32 -11.14
CA ILE A 176 -14.44 -14.68 -9.82
C ILE A 176 -13.61 -15.42 -8.78
N GLY A 177 -13.59 -16.76 -8.83
CA GLY A 177 -12.74 -17.58 -7.97
C GLY A 177 -11.25 -17.26 -8.14
N LEU A 178 -10.78 -17.04 -9.38
CA LEU A 178 -9.40 -16.62 -9.65
C LEU A 178 -9.11 -15.21 -9.13
N ALA A 179 -10.00 -14.23 -9.37
CA ALA A 179 -9.84 -12.88 -8.84
C ALA A 179 -9.81 -12.89 -7.30
N PHE A 180 -10.66 -13.71 -6.67
CA PHE A 180 -10.68 -13.93 -5.24
C PHE A 180 -9.38 -14.58 -4.74
N GLY A 181 -8.88 -15.58 -5.46
CA GLY A 181 -7.58 -16.21 -5.20
C GLY A 181 -6.42 -15.22 -5.19
N PHE A 182 -6.32 -14.34 -6.19
CA PHE A 182 -5.27 -13.31 -6.24
C PHE A 182 -5.36 -12.29 -5.09
N VAL A 183 -6.55 -12.00 -4.59
CA VAL A 183 -6.72 -11.12 -3.42
C VAL A 183 -6.31 -11.82 -2.14
N LEU A 184 -6.64 -13.11 -1.98
CA LEU A 184 -6.38 -13.86 -0.75
C LEU A 184 -4.96 -14.41 -0.63
N ALA A 185 -4.36 -14.90 -1.73
CA ALA A 185 -3.01 -15.47 -1.73
C ALA A 185 -1.92 -14.41 -1.54
N SER A 186 -2.21 -13.15 -1.85
CA SER A 186 -1.28 -12.04 -1.69
C SER A 186 -0.87 -11.88 -0.22
N THR A 187 0.41 -12.07 0.04
CA THR A 187 0.98 -11.98 1.39
C THR A 187 0.96 -10.55 1.93
N SER A 188 0.41 -10.37 3.12
CA SER A 188 0.26 -9.02 3.71
C SER A 188 1.61 -8.41 4.15
N PRO A 189 2.10 -7.32 3.50
CA PRO A 189 3.34 -6.67 3.92
C PRO A 189 3.24 -6.08 5.33
N ALA A 190 2.04 -5.62 5.70
CA ALA A 190 1.76 -5.01 6.99
C ALA A 190 2.08 -5.94 8.17
N VAL A 191 1.99 -7.25 7.95
CA VAL A 191 2.30 -8.28 8.96
C VAL A 191 3.69 -8.86 8.73
N THR A 192 4.05 -9.21 7.49
CA THR A 192 5.30 -9.90 7.18
C THR A 192 6.53 -8.99 7.36
N VAL A 193 6.45 -7.73 6.94
CA VAL A 193 7.61 -6.82 6.92
C VAL A 193 8.12 -6.51 8.34
N PRO A 194 7.29 -6.12 9.32
CA PRO A 194 7.76 -5.87 10.67
C PRO A 194 8.39 -7.11 11.33
N VAL A 195 7.81 -8.29 11.09
CA VAL A 195 8.32 -9.56 11.65
C VAL A 195 9.68 -9.91 11.04
N MET A 196 9.83 -9.81 9.71
CA MET A 196 11.11 -10.09 9.05
C MET A 196 12.21 -9.11 9.48
N ILE A 197 11.90 -7.81 9.60
CA ILE A 197 12.86 -6.82 10.11
C ILE A 197 13.22 -7.12 11.58
N LYS A 198 12.25 -7.50 12.41
CA LYS A 198 12.53 -7.92 13.81
C LYS A 198 13.49 -9.10 13.86
N LEU A 199 13.25 -10.15 13.06
CA LEU A 199 14.15 -11.31 12.98
C LEU A 199 15.54 -10.92 12.47
N GLN A 200 15.64 -9.95 11.55
CA GLN A 200 16.93 -9.41 11.12
C GLN A 200 17.68 -8.72 12.27
N ASN A 201 16.99 -7.94 13.09
CA ASN A 201 17.58 -7.23 14.24
C ASN A 201 17.99 -8.18 15.38
N GLU A 202 17.32 -9.34 15.49
CA GLU A 202 17.65 -10.40 16.44
C GLU A 202 18.68 -11.41 15.89
N ASP A 203 19.26 -11.15 14.71
CA ASP A 203 20.18 -12.04 13.99
C ASP A 203 19.63 -13.47 13.76
N ARG A 204 18.31 -13.61 13.71
CA ARG A 204 17.63 -14.89 13.47
C ARG A 204 17.45 -15.13 11.98
N GLY A 205 18.07 -16.19 11.47
CA GLY A 205 17.97 -16.58 10.06
C GLY A 205 18.71 -15.65 9.09
N THR A 206 19.43 -14.64 9.60
CA THR A 206 20.20 -13.65 8.81
C THR A 206 21.37 -14.30 8.07
N SER A 207 22.02 -15.30 8.67
CA SER A 207 23.13 -16.06 8.07
C SER A 207 22.73 -16.80 6.79
N LYS A 208 21.49 -17.30 6.74
CA LYS A 208 20.89 -17.94 5.55
C LYS A 208 20.17 -16.95 4.63
N GLY A 209 20.09 -15.67 5.02
CA GLY A 209 19.40 -14.64 4.26
C GLY A 209 17.87 -14.73 4.25
N ILE A 210 17.28 -15.56 5.11
CA ILE A 210 15.85 -15.89 5.09
C ILE A 210 14.97 -14.64 5.16
N PRO A 211 15.17 -13.68 6.09
CA PRO A 211 14.30 -12.52 6.15
C PRO A 211 14.33 -11.66 4.89
N THR A 212 15.51 -11.52 4.25
CA THR A 212 15.61 -10.76 2.99
C THR A 212 14.95 -11.50 1.83
N VAL A 213 15.06 -12.83 1.78
CA VAL A 213 14.37 -13.64 0.78
C VAL A 213 12.85 -13.50 0.93
N ILE A 214 12.33 -13.59 2.15
CA ILE A 214 10.88 -13.43 2.41
C ILE A 214 10.40 -12.01 2.08
N LEU A 215 11.13 -10.96 2.48
CA LEU A 215 10.77 -9.57 2.15
C LEU A 215 10.71 -9.34 0.63
N ALA A 216 11.71 -9.86 -0.11
CA ALA A 216 11.76 -9.73 -1.56
C ALA A 216 10.65 -10.56 -2.23
N SER A 217 10.44 -11.79 -1.77
CA SER A 217 9.39 -12.69 -2.25
C SER A 217 8.01 -12.10 -2.05
N ALA A 218 7.69 -11.56 -0.86
CA ALA A 218 6.41 -10.92 -0.57
C ALA A 218 6.16 -9.70 -1.46
N THR A 219 7.23 -8.97 -1.83
CA THR A 219 7.10 -7.84 -2.77
C THR A 219 6.79 -8.32 -4.19
N LEU A 220 7.44 -9.40 -4.64
CA LEU A 220 7.19 -10.01 -5.96
C LEU A 220 5.79 -10.62 -6.04
N ASP A 221 5.40 -11.35 -5.01
CA ASP A 221 4.06 -11.92 -4.83
C ASP A 221 2.97 -10.85 -4.94
N ASN A 222 3.10 -9.74 -4.22
CA ASN A 222 2.10 -8.68 -4.27
C ASN A 222 2.04 -7.99 -5.63
N LEU A 223 3.18 -7.79 -6.29
CA LEU A 223 3.23 -7.25 -7.65
C LEU A 223 2.59 -8.22 -8.65
N PHE A 224 2.81 -9.52 -8.49
CA PHE A 224 2.22 -10.56 -9.32
C PHE A 224 0.69 -10.59 -9.15
N CYS A 225 0.23 -10.67 -7.90
CA CYS A 225 -1.19 -10.71 -7.56
C CYS A 225 -1.94 -9.49 -8.06
N ILE A 226 -1.44 -8.26 -7.83
CA ILE A 226 -2.11 -7.05 -8.32
C ILE A 226 -2.13 -6.98 -9.85
N THR A 227 -1.06 -7.43 -10.52
CA THR A 227 -0.99 -7.44 -11.98
C THR A 227 -2.02 -8.41 -12.56
N CYS A 228 -2.05 -9.64 -12.07
CA CYS A 228 -3.00 -10.66 -12.54
C CYS A 228 -4.45 -10.30 -12.21
N PHE A 229 -4.71 -9.77 -11.02
CA PHE A 229 -6.03 -9.26 -10.63
C PHE A 229 -6.48 -8.14 -11.58
N TYR A 230 -5.60 -7.19 -11.88
CA TYR A 230 -5.91 -6.10 -12.81
C TYR A 230 -6.22 -6.61 -14.22
N ILE A 231 -5.44 -7.57 -14.75
CA ILE A 231 -5.72 -8.19 -16.06
C ILE A 231 -7.11 -8.84 -16.08
N LEU A 232 -7.45 -9.61 -15.04
CA LEU A 232 -8.76 -10.27 -14.93
C LEU A 232 -9.90 -9.25 -14.89
N MET A 233 -9.77 -8.23 -14.03
CA MET A 233 -10.80 -7.19 -13.89
C MET A 233 -10.93 -6.32 -15.13
N ALA A 234 -9.81 -5.99 -15.79
CA ALA A 234 -9.83 -5.22 -17.03
C ALA A 234 -10.48 -6.01 -18.17
N THR A 235 -10.23 -7.32 -18.26
CA THR A 235 -10.89 -8.19 -19.26
C THR A 235 -12.40 -8.27 -19.03
N PHE A 236 -12.85 -8.24 -17.78
CA PHE A 236 -14.26 -8.27 -17.43
C PHE A 236 -14.98 -6.93 -17.66
N ASN A 237 -14.33 -5.82 -17.29
CA ASN A 237 -14.88 -4.47 -17.43
C ASN A 237 -14.67 -3.88 -18.83
N ALA A 238 -13.88 -4.53 -19.69
CA ALA A 238 -13.65 -4.08 -21.06
C ALA A 238 -14.99 -3.99 -21.80
N LYS A 239 -15.32 -2.77 -22.25
CA LYS A 239 -16.27 -2.59 -23.35
C LYS A 239 -15.68 -3.31 -24.56
N ILE A 240 -16.54 -3.80 -25.44
CA ILE A 240 -16.27 -4.71 -26.57
C ILE A 240 -15.06 -4.30 -27.48
N ASP A 241 -14.54 -3.06 -27.38
CA ASP A 241 -13.43 -2.52 -28.17
C ASP A 241 -12.02 -2.53 -27.50
N ASP A 242 -11.90 -2.75 -26.19
CA ASP A 242 -10.57 -2.82 -25.55
C ASP A 242 -9.95 -4.21 -25.73
N SER A 243 -9.04 -4.34 -26.69
CA SER A 243 -8.34 -5.61 -26.90
C SER A 243 -7.49 -5.99 -25.67
N LEU A 244 -7.58 -7.25 -25.23
CA LEU A 244 -6.71 -7.87 -24.21
C LEU A 244 -5.21 -7.55 -24.44
N VAL A 245 -4.81 -7.48 -25.71
CA VAL A 245 -3.44 -7.12 -26.12
C VAL A 245 -3.07 -5.73 -25.64
N LEU A 246 -3.96 -4.74 -25.75
CA LEU A 246 -3.70 -3.37 -25.32
C LEU A 246 -3.53 -3.28 -23.79
N ILE A 247 -4.32 -4.03 -23.03
CA ILE A 247 -4.18 -4.12 -21.56
C ILE A 247 -2.81 -4.70 -21.19
N ILE A 248 -2.41 -5.81 -21.80
CA ILE A 248 -1.11 -6.45 -21.54
C ILE A 248 0.03 -5.50 -21.93
N VAL A 249 -0.07 -4.82 -23.08
CA VAL A 249 0.92 -3.83 -23.51
C VAL A 249 1.00 -2.67 -22.51
N LYS A 250 -0.13 -2.13 -22.04
CA LYS A 250 -0.17 -1.07 -21.02
C LYS A 250 0.59 -1.50 -19.76
N ILE A 251 0.35 -2.71 -19.27
CA ILE A 251 1.01 -3.25 -18.07
C ILE A 251 2.52 -3.39 -18.28
N ILE A 252 2.96 -3.92 -19.43
CA ILE A 252 4.39 -4.04 -19.75
C ILE A 252 5.04 -2.65 -19.79
N VAL A 253 4.38 -1.67 -20.42
CA VAL A 253 4.85 -0.29 -20.45
C VAL A 253 4.92 0.31 -19.05
N GLU A 254 3.92 0.08 -18.19
CA GLU A 254 3.93 0.51 -16.79
C GLU A 254 5.13 -0.06 -16.03
N ILE A 255 5.42 -1.36 -16.16
CA ILE A 255 6.54 -2.00 -15.47
C ILE A 255 7.88 -1.43 -15.96
N ILE A 256 8.04 -1.23 -17.28
CA ILE A 256 9.26 -0.66 -17.86
C ILE A 256 9.44 0.79 -17.39
N LEU A 257 8.40 1.60 -17.46
CA LEU A 257 8.41 3.00 -17.04
C LEU A 257 8.73 3.11 -15.54
N ALA A 258 8.08 2.29 -14.71
CA ALA A 258 8.32 2.25 -13.27
C ALA A 258 9.75 1.85 -12.93
N THR A 259 10.29 0.85 -13.63
CA THR A 259 11.68 0.42 -13.45
C THR A 259 12.67 1.51 -13.85
N PHE A 260 12.42 2.20 -14.96
CA PHE A 260 13.25 3.29 -15.43
C PHE A 260 13.23 4.50 -14.49
N ILE A 261 12.04 5.00 -14.13
CA ILE A 261 11.85 6.12 -13.21
C ILE A 261 12.44 5.77 -11.84
N GLY A 262 12.08 4.60 -11.29
CA GLY A 262 12.57 4.16 -10.00
C GLY A 262 14.09 4.00 -9.96
N GLY A 263 14.68 3.50 -11.04
CA GLY A 263 16.12 3.42 -11.23
C GLY A 263 16.81 4.77 -11.19
N ILE A 264 16.34 5.73 -12.00
CA ILE A 264 16.89 7.09 -12.07
C ILE A 264 16.82 7.77 -10.71
N PHE A 265 15.63 7.82 -10.11
CA PHE A 265 15.44 8.53 -8.85
C PHE A 265 16.12 7.83 -7.67
N GLY A 266 16.20 6.49 -7.68
CA GLY A 266 16.99 5.73 -6.72
C GLY A 266 18.48 6.09 -6.77
N VAL A 267 19.06 6.27 -7.96
CA VAL A 267 20.46 6.71 -8.15
C VAL A 267 20.64 8.18 -7.79
N ILE A 268 19.67 9.06 -8.10
CA ILE A 268 19.71 10.48 -7.69
C ILE A 268 19.80 10.59 -6.15
N LEU A 269 19.09 9.73 -5.41
CA LEU A 269 19.17 9.66 -3.95
C LEU A 269 20.54 9.21 -3.41
N TRP A 270 21.45 8.70 -4.25
CA TRP A 270 22.84 8.46 -3.84
C TRP A 270 23.63 9.76 -3.76
N LEU A 271 23.29 10.75 -4.59
CA LEU A 271 23.95 12.05 -4.65
C LEU A 271 23.36 13.04 -3.64
N ILE A 272 22.10 12.84 -3.23
CA ILE A 272 21.33 13.77 -2.41
C ILE A 272 20.67 13.02 -1.25
N PRO A 273 20.80 13.48 0.00
CA PRO A 273 21.45 14.72 0.43
C PRO A 273 22.98 14.60 0.51
N SER A 274 23.68 15.74 0.52
CA SER A 274 25.13 15.80 0.76
C SER A 274 25.47 15.38 2.21
N LYS A 275 26.56 14.61 2.38
CA LYS A 275 27.04 14.13 3.70
C LYS A 275 27.34 15.25 4.70
N ASN A 276 27.53 16.48 4.23
CA ASN A 276 27.90 17.63 5.04
C ASN A 276 26.70 18.44 5.58
N ILE A 277 25.47 17.94 5.43
CA ILE A 277 24.27 18.58 5.98
C ILE A 277 24.13 18.19 7.46
N ALA A 278 23.86 19.17 8.34
CA ALA A 278 23.75 18.97 9.78
C ALA A 278 22.78 17.85 10.18
N PHE A 279 21.62 17.75 9.52
CA PHE A 279 20.59 16.74 9.77
C PHE A 279 20.55 15.65 8.69
N TYR A 280 21.72 15.08 8.36
CA TYR A 280 21.88 14.15 7.24
C TYR A 280 20.86 13.02 7.14
N HIS A 281 20.69 12.24 8.22
CA HIS A 281 19.79 11.08 8.28
C HIS A 281 18.30 11.48 8.26
N PHE A 282 17.97 12.67 8.74
CA PHE A 282 16.61 13.19 8.68
C PHE A 282 16.27 13.65 7.25
N SER A 283 17.22 14.30 6.56
CA SER A 283 17.06 14.72 5.16
C SER A 283 16.89 13.52 4.21
N ARG A 284 17.83 12.57 4.22
CA ARG A 284 17.50 11.17 4.50
C ARG A 284 16.11 10.61 4.24
N PHE A 285 15.52 10.33 5.38
CA PHE A 285 14.17 9.89 5.60
C PHE A 285 13.14 10.76 4.86
N ILE A 286 13.20 12.09 5.00
CA ILE A 286 12.21 13.00 4.39
C ILE A 286 12.20 12.83 2.87
N ILE A 287 13.37 12.89 2.22
CA ILE A 287 13.41 12.85 0.75
C ILE A 287 12.95 11.49 0.23
N ALA A 288 13.34 10.39 0.88
CA ALA A 288 12.88 9.05 0.49
C ALA A 288 11.36 8.90 0.63
N VAL A 289 10.80 9.38 1.73
CA VAL A 289 9.35 9.32 2.01
C VAL A 289 8.56 10.20 1.07
N LEU A 290 8.89 11.49 0.98
CA LEU A 290 8.10 12.44 0.19
C LEU A 290 8.17 12.11 -1.30
N LEU A 291 9.34 11.73 -1.81
CA LEU A 291 9.50 11.31 -3.20
C LEU A 291 8.66 10.08 -3.52
N SER A 292 8.65 9.10 -2.61
CA SER A 292 7.84 7.88 -2.76
C SER A 292 6.34 8.17 -2.74
N LEU A 293 5.88 9.00 -1.80
CA LEU A 293 4.48 9.45 -1.75
C LEU A 293 4.11 10.22 -3.01
N GLY A 294 4.95 11.16 -3.44
CA GLY A 294 4.73 11.96 -4.64
C GLY A 294 4.55 11.07 -5.88
N PHE A 295 5.47 10.14 -6.13
CA PHE A 295 5.35 9.24 -7.28
C PHE A 295 4.12 8.35 -7.21
N TYR A 296 3.84 7.75 -6.05
CA TYR A 296 2.66 6.90 -5.89
C TYR A 296 1.38 7.67 -6.20
N PHE A 297 1.20 8.87 -5.64
CA PHE A 297 -0.01 9.65 -5.85
C PHE A 297 -0.14 10.17 -7.28
N ILE A 298 0.96 10.54 -7.95
CA ILE A 298 0.93 10.86 -9.39
C ILE A 298 0.48 9.66 -10.22
N THR A 299 1.03 8.47 -9.97
CA THR A 299 0.62 7.27 -10.70
C THR A 299 -0.81 6.87 -10.40
N TYR A 300 -1.25 7.06 -9.14
CA TYR A 300 -2.61 6.79 -8.72
C TYR A 300 -3.61 7.70 -9.42
N SER A 301 -3.31 9.00 -9.58
CA SER A 301 -4.20 9.94 -10.28
C SER A 301 -4.29 9.69 -11.80
N HIS A 302 -3.37 8.92 -12.39
CA HIS A 302 -3.37 8.56 -13.81
C HIS A 302 -3.78 7.10 -14.07
N ASP A 303 -4.36 6.42 -13.08
CA ASP A 303 -4.78 5.01 -13.18
C ASP A 303 -3.63 4.04 -13.58
N LEU A 304 -2.40 4.34 -13.15
CA LEU A 304 -1.20 3.50 -13.31
C LEU A 304 -0.96 2.70 -12.02
N LEU A 305 -1.85 1.74 -11.75
CA LEU A 305 -1.94 1.03 -10.47
C LEU A 305 -0.70 0.18 -10.15
N ILE A 306 0.00 -0.31 -11.17
CA ILE A 306 1.18 -1.18 -11.01
C ILE A 306 2.45 -0.32 -10.89
N ALA A 307 2.51 0.78 -11.63
CA ALA A 307 3.69 1.64 -11.67
C ALA A 307 4.03 2.26 -10.30
N GLY A 308 3.03 2.74 -9.57
CA GLY A 308 3.23 3.43 -8.28
C GLY A 308 3.97 2.60 -7.23
N PRO A 309 3.41 1.46 -6.80
CA PRO A 309 4.05 0.57 -5.83
C PRO A 309 5.46 0.15 -6.27
N LEU A 310 5.62 -0.15 -7.57
CA LEU A 310 6.89 -0.58 -8.14
C LEU A 310 7.97 0.52 -8.11
N ILE A 311 7.62 1.77 -8.45
CA ILE A 311 8.52 2.92 -8.35
C ILE A 311 9.00 3.09 -6.91
N VAL A 312 8.09 3.06 -5.93
CA VAL A 312 8.43 3.19 -4.50
C VAL A 312 9.44 2.11 -4.09
N CYS A 313 9.16 0.84 -4.42
CA CYS A 313 10.05 -0.26 -4.10
C CYS A 313 11.45 -0.09 -4.70
N ILE A 314 11.53 0.29 -5.97
CA ILE A 314 12.80 0.42 -6.69
C ILE A 314 13.61 1.62 -6.18
N ILE A 315 12.99 2.79 -6.01
CA ILE A 315 13.66 3.99 -5.46
C ILE A 315 14.27 3.65 -4.10
N CYS A 316 13.46 3.11 -3.18
CA CYS A 316 13.90 2.82 -1.82
C CYS A 316 14.93 1.69 -1.75
N ALA A 317 14.78 0.63 -2.56
CA ALA A 317 15.75 -0.45 -2.60
C ALA A 317 17.12 0.04 -3.08
N ILE A 318 17.16 0.74 -4.22
CA ILE A 318 18.39 1.28 -4.80
C ILE A 318 19.02 2.30 -3.84
N ALA A 319 18.26 3.26 -3.32
CA ALA A 319 18.75 4.23 -2.34
C ALA A 319 19.34 3.55 -1.10
N SER A 320 18.61 2.58 -0.53
CA SER A 320 19.05 1.87 0.68
C SER A 320 20.37 1.11 0.48
N PHE A 321 20.61 0.54 -0.70
CA PHE A 321 21.83 -0.23 -0.97
C PHE A 321 23.10 0.63 -0.88
N GLN A 322 23.06 1.87 -1.36
CA GLN A 322 24.18 2.79 -1.23
C GLN A 322 24.24 3.37 0.19
N TRP A 323 23.09 3.77 0.75
CA TRP A 323 23.03 4.39 2.07
C TRP A 323 23.54 3.46 3.19
N LYS A 324 23.33 2.15 3.05
CA LYS A 324 23.89 1.12 3.95
C LYS A 324 25.42 1.04 3.90
N ARG A 325 26.05 1.46 2.81
CA ARG A 325 27.51 1.44 2.60
C ARG A 325 28.18 2.77 2.96
N ASP A 326 27.40 3.85 3.06
CA ASP A 326 27.96 5.20 3.13
C ASP A 326 28.58 5.59 4.48
N ASN A 327 28.05 5.08 5.59
CA ASN A 327 28.38 5.49 6.97
C ASN A 327 28.33 4.30 7.96
N HIS A 328 28.98 4.43 9.12
CA HIS A 328 28.98 3.41 10.19
C HIS A 328 27.58 3.04 10.70
N HIS A 329 26.63 3.99 10.69
CA HIS A 329 25.24 3.75 11.09
C HIS A 329 24.34 3.26 9.93
N GLY A 330 24.86 3.22 8.69
CA GLY A 330 24.09 2.85 7.49
C GLY A 330 22.75 3.57 7.38
N THR A 331 21.67 2.79 7.37
CA THR A 331 20.26 3.21 7.31
C THR A 331 19.49 3.05 8.63
N ALA A 332 20.17 2.72 9.74
CA ALA A 332 19.51 2.35 10.98
C ALA A 332 18.61 3.46 11.56
N LYS A 333 18.99 4.73 11.38
CA LYS A 333 18.21 5.88 11.87
C LYS A 333 16.94 6.08 11.04
N GLU A 334 17.05 5.95 9.72
CA GLU A 334 15.95 6.02 8.77
C GLU A 334 14.95 4.87 9.01
N GLU A 335 15.46 3.64 9.17
CA GLU A 335 14.65 2.45 9.48
C GLU A 335 13.93 2.58 10.82
N HIS A 336 14.59 3.12 11.84
CA HIS A 336 13.99 3.37 13.15
C HIS A 336 12.89 4.43 13.09
N ALA A 337 13.11 5.53 12.37
CA ALA A 337 12.07 6.55 12.15
C ALA A 337 10.84 5.96 11.44
N LEU A 338 11.06 5.19 10.36
CA LEU A 338 9.98 4.50 9.66
C LEU A 338 9.24 3.50 10.56
N HIS A 339 9.96 2.75 11.41
CA HIS A 339 9.38 1.81 12.37
C HIS A 339 8.49 2.49 13.40
N ILE A 340 8.95 3.60 14.01
CA ILE A 340 8.15 4.36 14.97
C ILE A 340 6.89 4.91 14.32
N SER A 341 7.01 5.57 13.17
CA SER A 341 5.86 6.10 12.44
C SER A 341 4.85 5.00 12.07
N TRP A 342 5.34 3.82 11.70
CA TRP A 342 4.50 2.68 11.39
C TRP A 342 3.68 2.21 12.59
N ILE A 343 4.33 1.90 13.72
CA ILE A 343 3.66 1.33 14.90
C ILE A 343 2.69 2.34 15.53
N ILE A 344 3.08 3.62 15.57
CA ILE A 344 2.30 4.65 16.25
C ILE A 344 1.13 5.12 15.39
N PHE A 345 1.33 5.32 14.08
CA PHE A 345 0.34 6.02 13.25
C PHE A 345 -0.27 5.12 12.17
N PHE A 346 0.55 4.56 11.28
CA PHE A 346 0.04 3.90 10.08
C PHE A 346 -0.58 2.53 10.34
N GLN A 347 0.03 1.71 11.19
CA GLN A 347 -0.47 0.37 11.50
C GLN A 347 -1.84 0.43 12.21
N PRO A 348 -2.03 1.19 13.30
CA PRO A 348 -3.32 1.26 13.97
C PRO A 348 -4.44 1.75 13.04
N LEU A 349 -4.19 2.81 12.26
CA LEU A 349 -5.16 3.33 11.32
C LEU A 349 -5.51 2.32 10.23
N LEU A 350 -4.50 1.69 9.60
CA LEU A 350 -4.72 0.72 8.53
C LEU A 350 -5.60 -0.44 8.98
N PHE A 351 -5.27 -1.07 10.12
CA PHE A 351 -6.04 -2.20 10.63
C PHE A 351 -7.41 -1.79 11.18
N ALA A 352 -7.52 -0.60 11.77
CA ALA A 352 -8.81 -0.08 12.19
C ALA A 352 -9.74 0.17 10.98
N PHE A 353 -9.24 0.78 9.90
CA PHE A 353 -10.03 0.95 8.67
C PHE A 353 -10.45 -0.38 8.05
N ILE A 354 -9.56 -1.38 8.02
CA ILE A 354 -9.93 -2.74 7.60
C ILE A 354 -11.07 -3.28 8.46
N GLY A 355 -11.01 -3.07 9.77
CA GLY A 355 -12.05 -3.49 10.71
C GLY A 355 -13.38 -2.78 10.48
N VAL A 356 -13.36 -1.50 10.09
CA VAL A 356 -14.59 -0.73 9.79
C VAL A 356 -15.37 -1.32 8.61
N PHE A 357 -14.72 -2.01 7.67
CA PHE A 357 -15.41 -2.68 6.57
C PHE A 357 -16.18 -3.95 6.97
N PHE A 358 -15.99 -4.46 8.18
CA PHE A 358 -16.72 -5.62 8.67
C PHE A 358 -18.06 -5.20 9.28
N ASP A 359 -19.13 -5.26 8.49
CA ASP A 359 -20.51 -5.03 8.94
C ASP A 359 -21.24 -6.36 9.22
N PHE A 360 -21.53 -6.66 10.49
CA PHE A 360 -22.22 -7.88 10.90
C PHE A 360 -23.65 -8.02 10.37
N SER A 361 -24.28 -6.93 9.91
CA SER A 361 -25.61 -7.01 9.28
C SER A 361 -25.59 -7.78 7.96
N VAL A 362 -24.43 -7.86 7.30
CA VAL A 362 -24.24 -8.52 6.00
C VAL A 362 -23.75 -9.97 6.17
N PHE A 363 -23.20 -10.34 7.33
CA PHE A 363 -22.60 -11.66 7.55
C PHE A 363 -23.58 -12.70 8.08
N THR A 364 -23.56 -13.89 7.46
CA THR A 364 -24.20 -15.11 8.00
C THR A 364 -23.13 -16.03 8.57
N TRP A 365 -23.44 -16.76 9.66
CA TRP A 365 -22.52 -17.75 10.25
C TRP A 365 -21.95 -18.75 9.25
N LYS A 366 -22.77 -19.22 8.31
CA LYS A 366 -22.35 -20.10 7.22
C LYS A 366 -21.23 -19.47 6.37
N LEU A 367 -21.43 -18.22 5.94
CA LEU A 367 -20.44 -17.49 5.14
C LEU A 367 -19.10 -17.34 5.89
N LEU A 368 -19.15 -17.11 7.20
CA LEU A 368 -17.95 -17.02 8.03
C LEU A 368 -17.19 -18.35 8.08
N PHE A 369 -17.88 -19.46 8.31
CA PHE A 369 -17.24 -20.79 8.34
C PHE A 369 -16.67 -21.20 6.98
N ASP A 370 -17.39 -20.92 5.90
CA ASP A 370 -16.92 -21.19 4.53
C ASP A 370 -15.67 -20.34 4.22
N ALA A 371 -15.66 -19.05 4.60
CA ALA A 371 -14.50 -18.18 4.45
C ALA A 371 -13.28 -18.64 5.27
N LEU A 372 -13.48 -19.05 6.52
CA LEU A 372 -12.42 -19.60 7.36
C LEU A 372 -11.87 -20.92 6.80
N THR A 373 -12.74 -21.75 6.21
CA THR A 373 -12.34 -23.01 5.57
C THR A 373 -11.45 -22.75 4.36
N ILE A 374 -11.80 -21.79 3.52
CA ILE A 374 -10.97 -21.40 2.37
C ILE A 374 -9.61 -20.88 2.83
N LEU A 375 -9.58 -20.02 3.84
CA LEU A 375 -8.35 -19.48 4.37
C LEU A 375 -7.48 -20.59 4.98
N GLY A 376 -8.08 -21.52 5.72
CA GLY A 376 -7.39 -22.68 6.28
C GLY A 376 -6.82 -23.63 5.22
N ILE A 377 -7.56 -23.89 4.14
CA ILE A 377 -7.08 -24.73 3.03
C ILE A 377 -6.01 -24.01 2.21
N GLY A 378 -6.19 -22.71 1.93
CA GLY A 378 -5.21 -21.89 1.23
C GLY A 378 -3.86 -21.91 1.92
N LEU A 379 -3.82 -21.75 3.25
CA LEU A 379 -2.59 -21.79 4.06
C LEU A 379 -1.82 -23.13 4.04
N LEU A 380 -2.42 -24.21 3.55
CA LEU A 380 -1.75 -25.52 3.49
C LEU A 380 -0.89 -25.70 2.22
N PHE A 381 -1.07 -24.84 1.22
CA PHE A 381 -0.41 -24.90 -0.09
C PHE A 381 0.40 -23.62 -0.33
#